data_AF-A0A950DH35-F1
#
_entry.id   AF-A0A950DH35-F1
#
_cell.length_a   1.000
_cell.length_b   1.000
_cell.length_c   1.000
_cell.angle_alpha   90.00
_cell.angle_beta   90.00
_cell.angle_gamma   90.00
#
_symmetry.space_group_name_H-M   'P 1'
#
loop_
_entity.id
_entity.type
_entity.pdbx_description
1 polymer ?
#
loop_
_entity_poly.entity_id
_entity_poly.type
_entity_poly.pdbx_seq_one_letter_code
_entity_poly.pdbx_strand_id
1 'polypeptide(L)'
;MSIKTIDGCAGMWFDALQVDGRPAGASPSGQVVFNSTSVTDGWHNLTVTSQSENPGTTVLGSASLVLKVVNASAVHYSMQDPGAALPSETSCADQVNAFPIAEFAAWNQNDGTGYNSNLPPPEPIPSYFYTYAGGGALPSPDFARVDGAYGGTTDDIFRVYACKWGIDENYVRAQALVESHWHQDCAAAHGGSGCNEGGDYNHPGGCTETPDGLFCALEGFGGIEAPNQYASWSIVQNKVYYEWMTWPMMEQSTPFAVDFRYAEMRGCVNGDQYGYYHSQDPGSATDYMNAVTAARIDPSGTSSLSGWTNLQYLAYGCIETHSSGSWFDGVVDSYLDQFLGDLSSAPWPGGNQ
;
A
#
# COMPACT_ATOMS: atom_id res chain seq x y z
N MET A 1 6.90 -22.18 9.22
CA MET A 1 5.96 -21.66 10.24
C MET A 1 6.11 -22.47 11.52
N SER A 2 6.06 -21.85 12.70
CA SER A 2 6.01 -22.55 14.00
C SER A 2 4.56 -22.83 14.39
N ILE A 3 4.26 -24.09 14.71
CA ILE A 3 2.96 -24.55 15.20
C ILE A 3 3.14 -24.78 16.70
N LYS A 4 2.43 -24.01 17.53
CA LYS A 4 2.41 -24.22 18.98
C LYS A 4 1.49 -25.39 19.32
N THR A 5 1.99 -26.33 20.12
CA THR A 5 1.19 -27.42 20.66
C THR A 5 0.88 -27.12 22.13
N ILE A 6 -0.38 -27.24 22.54
CA ILE A 6 -0.78 -27.20 23.96
C ILE A 6 -1.10 -28.64 24.32
N ASP A 7 -0.07 -29.38 24.72
CA ASP A 7 -0.23 -30.78 25.04
C ASP A 7 -0.03 -31.03 26.54
N GLY A 8 -1.07 -31.61 27.15
CA GLY A 8 -1.15 -31.97 28.56
C GLY A 8 -0.93 -33.46 28.85
N CYS A 9 -0.56 -34.26 27.84
CA CYS A 9 -0.30 -35.69 28.02
C CYS A 9 0.91 -35.93 28.92
N ALA A 10 0.71 -36.68 30.01
CA ALA A 10 1.79 -37.12 30.88
C ALA A 10 2.67 -38.14 30.16
N GLY A 11 4.00 -38.02 30.32
CA GLY A 11 4.97 -38.95 29.70
C GLY A 11 5.26 -38.68 28.23
N MET A 12 4.94 -37.47 27.73
CA MET A 12 5.35 -36.98 26.42
C MET A 12 6.84 -36.63 26.39
N TRP A 13 7.49 -37.00 25.30
CA TRP A 13 8.91 -36.72 25.07
C TRP A 13 9.16 -35.84 23.85
N PHE A 14 8.36 -35.99 22.81
CA PHE A 14 8.48 -35.19 21.59
C PHE A 14 7.17 -35.17 20.79
N ASP A 15 7.07 -34.18 19.92
CA ASP A 15 6.00 -34.07 18.93
C ASP A 15 6.56 -34.46 17.56
N ALA A 16 5.85 -35.32 16.83
CA ALA A 16 6.19 -35.72 15.46
C ALA A 16 5.22 -35.10 14.46
N LEU A 17 5.75 -34.46 13.42
CA LEU A 17 4.99 -33.92 12.31
C LEU A 17 4.85 -34.97 11.21
N GLN A 18 3.65 -35.09 10.67
CA GLN A 18 3.37 -35.79 9.43
C GLN A 18 2.69 -34.83 8.45
N VAL A 19 3.04 -34.95 7.17
CA VAL A 19 2.37 -34.26 6.08
C VAL A 19 1.79 -35.33 5.15
N ASP A 20 0.48 -35.34 4.97
CA ASP A 20 -0.25 -36.34 4.17
C ASP A 20 0.05 -37.79 4.62
N GLY A 21 0.15 -37.99 5.93
CA GLY A 21 0.46 -39.29 6.54
C GLY A 21 1.93 -39.72 6.42
N ARG A 22 2.82 -38.86 5.91
CA ARG A 22 4.26 -39.14 5.81
C ARG A 22 5.04 -38.38 6.89
N PRO A 23 6.01 -39.01 7.58
CA PRO A 23 6.85 -38.30 8.54
C PRO A 23 7.58 -37.11 7.91
N ALA A 24 7.51 -35.94 8.55
CA ALA A 24 8.10 -34.70 8.09
C ALA A 24 9.01 -34.01 9.13
N GLY A 25 9.12 -34.57 10.33
CA GLY A 25 10.05 -34.10 11.35
C GLY A 25 9.62 -34.51 12.75
N ALA A 26 10.51 -34.29 13.72
CA ALA A 26 10.23 -34.39 15.15
C ALA A 26 10.82 -33.17 15.86
N SER A 27 10.20 -32.74 16.94
CA SER A 27 10.62 -31.56 17.71
C SER A 27 10.38 -31.79 19.20
N PRO A 28 11.11 -31.08 20.09
CA PRO A 28 10.76 -31.04 21.50
C PRO A 28 9.29 -30.66 21.70
N SER A 29 8.70 -31.13 22.80
CA SER A 29 7.31 -30.82 23.13
C SER A 29 7.01 -29.32 23.13
N GLY A 30 5.81 -28.95 22.68
CA GLY A 30 5.31 -27.57 22.72
C GLY A 30 5.56 -26.77 21.44
N GLN A 31 6.38 -27.27 20.51
CA GLN A 31 6.63 -26.58 19.24
C GLN A 31 6.99 -27.54 18.11
N VAL A 32 6.27 -27.44 17.00
CA VAL A 32 6.59 -28.13 15.75
C VAL A 32 6.86 -27.11 14.66
N VAL A 33 7.88 -27.33 13.83
CA VAL A 33 8.18 -26.47 12.69
C VAL A 33 7.78 -27.17 11.39
N PHE A 34 6.85 -26.57 10.66
CA PHE A 34 6.53 -26.98 9.29
C PHE A 34 7.33 -26.15 8.29
N ASN A 35 8.10 -26.83 7.43
CA ASN A 35 8.79 -26.24 6.29
C ASN A 35 7.95 -26.44 5.02
N SER A 36 7.20 -25.41 4.62
CA SER A 36 6.35 -25.46 3.43
C SER A 36 7.13 -25.75 2.15
N THR A 37 8.38 -25.28 2.05
CA THR A 37 9.22 -25.50 0.86
C THR A 37 9.59 -26.97 0.61
N SER A 38 9.33 -27.85 1.60
CA SER A 38 9.57 -29.28 1.47
C SER A 38 8.41 -30.06 0.81
N VAL A 39 7.28 -29.42 0.56
CA VAL A 39 6.11 -30.03 -0.09
C VAL A 39 5.66 -29.20 -1.27
N THR A 40 4.99 -29.80 -2.24
CA THR A 40 4.48 -29.11 -3.44
C THR A 40 3.32 -28.18 -3.08
N ASP A 41 2.91 -27.33 -4.03
CA ASP A 41 1.70 -26.53 -3.87
C ASP A 41 0.46 -27.42 -3.85
N GLY A 42 -0.52 -27.10 -3.00
CA GLY A 42 -1.75 -27.86 -2.88
C GLY A 42 -2.31 -27.91 -1.46
N TRP A 43 -3.41 -28.64 -1.29
CA TRP A 43 -3.97 -28.91 0.02
C TRP A 43 -3.23 -30.07 0.69
N HIS A 44 -2.72 -29.84 1.89
CA HIS A 44 -1.99 -30.82 2.68
C HIS A 44 -2.64 -31.01 4.04
N ASN A 45 -2.70 -32.27 4.48
CA ASN A 45 -3.13 -32.62 5.83
C ASN A 45 -1.90 -32.70 6.74
N LEU A 46 -1.68 -31.69 7.56
CA LEU A 46 -0.70 -31.74 8.63
C LEU A 46 -1.28 -32.52 9.80
N THR A 47 -0.53 -33.50 10.31
CA THR A 47 -0.86 -34.21 11.54
C THR A 47 0.30 -34.13 12.50
N VAL A 48 0.06 -33.65 13.71
CA VAL A 48 1.04 -33.68 14.81
C VAL A 48 0.64 -34.79 15.76
N THR A 49 1.58 -35.68 16.09
CA THR A 49 1.39 -36.74 17.08
C THR A 49 2.34 -36.55 18.25
N SER A 50 1.82 -36.64 19.45
CA SER A 50 2.58 -36.62 20.70
C SER A 50 3.08 -38.01 21.03
N GLN A 51 4.36 -38.18 21.33
CA GLN A 51 5.01 -39.49 21.45
C GLN A 51 5.69 -39.69 22.81
N SER A 52 5.69 -40.93 23.31
CA SER A 52 6.44 -41.34 24.51
C SER A 52 7.94 -41.56 24.24
N GLU A 53 8.70 -41.97 25.27
CA GLU A 53 10.16 -42.20 25.19
C GLU A 53 10.56 -43.28 24.16
N ASN A 54 11.77 -43.17 23.61
CA ASN A 54 12.36 -44.09 22.61
C ASN A 54 13.50 -44.91 23.26
N PRO A 55 13.62 -46.24 23.07
CA PRO A 55 12.87 -47.11 22.16
C PRO A 55 11.51 -47.59 22.69
N GLY A 56 10.48 -47.57 21.84
CA GLY A 56 9.12 -48.02 22.17
C GLY A 56 8.03 -46.95 22.08
N THR A 57 8.24 -45.90 21.27
CA THR A 57 7.37 -44.73 21.16
C THR A 57 5.91 -45.13 20.91
N THR A 58 5.02 -44.75 21.83
CA THR A 58 3.57 -44.87 21.68
C THR A 58 2.98 -43.49 21.42
N VAL A 59 2.05 -43.40 20.48
CA VAL A 59 1.29 -42.17 20.22
C VAL A 59 0.34 -41.94 21.41
N LEU A 60 0.55 -40.84 22.13
CA LEU A 60 -0.26 -40.43 23.28
C LEU A 60 -1.44 -39.54 22.86
N GLY A 61 -1.30 -38.83 21.75
CA GLY A 61 -2.32 -37.94 21.19
C GLY A 61 -2.02 -37.57 19.74
N SER A 62 -3.04 -37.08 19.03
CA SER A 62 -2.88 -36.57 17.66
C SER A 62 -3.84 -35.44 17.36
N ALA A 63 -3.39 -34.45 16.60
CA ALA A 63 -4.22 -33.38 16.04
C ALA A 63 -3.89 -33.18 14.57
N SER A 64 -4.88 -32.81 13.77
CA SER A 64 -4.70 -32.57 12.34
C SER A 64 -5.29 -31.21 11.91
N LEU A 65 -4.65 -30.59 10.92
CA LEU A 65 -5.09 -29.38 10.26
C LEU A 65 -4.86 -29.53 8.76
N VAL A 66 -5.85 -29.15 7.96
CA VAL A 66 -5.69 -29.05 6.51
C VAL A 66 -5.29 -27.62 6.17
N LEU A 67 -4.21 -27.46 5.41
CA LEU A 67 -3.74 -26.16 4.93
C LEU A 67 -3.40 -26.20 3.45
N LYS A 68 -3.58 -25.08 2.76
CA LYS A 68 -3.14 -24.92 1.38
C LYS A 68 -1.71 -24.39 1.39
N VAL A 69 -0.76 -25.21 0.94
CA VAL A 69 0.63 -24.77 0.69
C VAL A 69 0.67 -24.09 -0.66
N VAL A 70 1.30 -22.93 -0.69
CA VAL A 70 1.66 -22.24 -1.93
C VAL A 70 3.09 -21.74 -1.75
N ASN A 71 4.02 -22.36 -2.49
CA ASN A 71 5.45 -22.05 -2.44
C ASN A 71 5.87 -21.00 -3.47
N ALA A 72 4.98 -20.61 -4.36
CA ALA A 72 5.20 -19.42 -5.18
C ALA A 72 5.22 -18.19 -4.27
N SER A 73 6.27 -17.37 -4.41
CA SER A 73 6.32 -16.05 -3.79
C SER A 73 5.20 -15.19 -4.37
N ALA A 74 4.67 -14.28 -3.56
CA ALA A 74 3.86 -13.18 -4.07
C ALA A 74 4.57 -12.53 -5.26
N VAL A 75 3.85 -12.33 -6.37
CA VAL A 75 4.36 -11.56 -7.49
C VAL A 75 4.67 -10.16 -6.98
N HIS A 76 5.91 -9.73 -7.17
CA HIS A 76 6.35 -8.36 -6.93
C HIS A 76 6.03 -7.53 -8.17
N TYR A 77 5.37 -6.39 -7.99
CA TYR A 77 5.08 -5.45 -9.06
C TYR A 77 6.15 -4.36 -9.11
N SER A 78 6.95 -4.34 -10.17
CA SER A 78 7.98 -3.32 -10.39
C SER A 78 7.43 -2.12 -11.17
N MET A 79 8.09 -0.97 -11.03
CA MET A 79 7.80 0.24 -11.79
C MET A 79 7.76 -0.02 -13.30
N GLN A 80 6.72 0.48 -13.97
CA GLN A 80 6.54 0.36 -15.42
C GLN A 80 6.92 1.66 -16.14
N ASP A 81 7.57 1.52 -17.30
CA ASP A 81 8.04 2.64 -18.11
C ASP A 81 6.92 3.62 -18.53
N PRO A 82 7.25 4.88 -18.88
CA PRO A 82 6.28 5.85 -19.40
C PRO A 82 5.49 5.30 -20.60
N GLY A 83 4.16 5.40 -20.54
CA GLY A 83 3.26 4.92 -21.59
C GLY A 83 3.06 3.40 -21.68
N ALA A 84 3.60 2.61 -20.74
CA ALA A 84 3.31 1.18 -20.63
C ALA A 84 1.79 0.88 -20.57
N ALA A 85 1.40 -0.24 -21.17
CA ALA A 85 0.02 -0.73 -21.09
C ALA A 85 -0.23 -1.30 -19.69
N LEU A 86 -1.21 -0.74 -18.99
CA LEU A 86 -1.50 -1.09 -17.61
C LEU A 86 -2.56 -2.20 -17.51
N PRO A 87 -2.42 -3.17 -16.58
CA PRO A 87 -3.44 -4.17 -16.33
C PRO A 87 -4.76 -3.57 -15.82
N SER A 88 -5.85 -4.32 -15.95
CA SER A 88 -7.12 -3.97 -15.27
C SER A 88 -7.03 -4.25 -13.77
N GLU A 89 -7.82 -3.53 -12.97
CA GLU A 89 -7.88 -3.76 -11.52
C GLU A 89 -8.28 -5.21 -11.20
N THR A 90 -9.30 -5.76 -11.88
CA THR A 90 -9.72 -7.15 -11.68
C THR A 90 -8.58 -8.14 -11.89
N SER A 91 -7.76 -7.93 -12.93
CA SER A 91 -6.61 -8.80 -13.18
C SER A 91 -5.52 -8.68 -12.11
N CYS A 92 -5.35 -7.52 -11.49
CA CYS A 92 -4.44 -7.30 -10.37
C CYS A 92 -5.00 -7.93 -9.08
N ALA A 93 -6.29 -7.73 -8.82
CA ALA A 93 -6.99 -8.33 -7.69
C ALA A 93 -6.95 -9.87 -7.73
N ASP A 94 -7.15 -10.49 -8.90
CA ASP A 94 -7.05 -11.94 -9.05
C ASP A 94 -5.65 -12.48 -8.69
N GLN A 95 -4.59 -11.76 -9.08
CA GLN A 95 -3.21 -12.12 -8.76
C GLN A 95 -2.89 -11.94 -7.27
N VAL A 96 -3.35 -10.84 -6.67
CA VAL A 96 -3.16 -10.58 -5.24
C VAL A 96 -3.95 -11.58 -4.40
N ASN A 97 -5.22 -11.84 -4.73
CA ASN A 97 -6.08 -12.81 -4.05
C ASN A 97 -5.58 -14.26 -4.14
N ALA A 98 -4.75 -14.59 -5.14
CA ALA A 98 -4.10 -15.89 -5.21
C ALA A 98 -3.00 -16.06 -4.13
N PHE A 99 -2.44 -14.94 -3.65
CA PHE A 99 -1.36 -14.86 -2.67
C PHE A 99 -1.59 -13.71 -1.67
N PRO A 100 -2.68 -13.74 -0.88
CA PRO A 100 -3.00 -12.64 0.00
C PRO A 100 -1.99 -12.54 1.15
N ILE A 101 -1.69 -11.32 1.58
CA ILE A 101 -0.82 -11.06 2.73
C ILE A 101 -1.71 -10.73 3.93
N ALA A 102 -1.40 -11.36 5.07
CA ALA A 102 -2.14 -11.12 6.31
C ALA A 102 -2.01 -9.66 6.75
N GLU A 103 -3.08 -9.11 7.32
CA GLU A 103 -3.12 -7.73 7.77
C GLU A 103 -2.03 -7.45 8.82
N PHE A 104 -1.24 -6.42 8.57
CA PHE A 104 -0.22 -5.93 9.49
C PHE A 104 -0.70 -4.69 10.27
N ALA A 105 -1.51 -3.85 9.62
CA ALA A 105 -2.08 -2.63 10.18
C ALA A 105 -3.53 -2.87 10.61
N ALA A 106 -3.73 -3.68 11.65
CA ALA A 106 -5.05 -4.15 12.08
C ALA A 106 -6.03 -3.02 12.45
N TRP A 107 -5.52 -1.86 12.83
CA TRP A 107 -6.31 -0.64 13.08
C TRP A 107 -7.04 -0.14 11.83
N ASN A 108 -6.52 -0.38 10.63
CA ASN A 108 -7.22 -0.01 9.38
C ASN A 108 -8.44 -0.90 9.11
N GLN A 109 -8.47 -2.12 9.67
CA GLN A 109 -9.64 -3.00 9.58
C GLN A 109 -10.69 -2.72 10.65
N ASN A 110 -10.26 -2.12 11.76
CA ASN A 110 -11.13 -1.72 12.85
C ASN A 110 -10.42 -0.65 13.70
N ASP A 111 -10.90 0.58 13.57
CA ASP A 111 -10.41 1.74 14.32
C ASP A 111 -10.90 1.79 15.79
N GLY A 112 -11.59 0.75 16.26
CA GLY A 112 -12.22 0.67 17.58
C GLY A 112 -13.68 1.13 17.61
N THR A 113 -14.19 1.71 16.53
CA THR A 113 -15.61 2.06 16.35
C THR A 113 -16.37 0.99 15.54
N GLY A 114 -15.64 0.03 14.95
CA GLY A 114 -16.16 -0.93 13.99
C GLY A 114 -16.07 -0.47 12.54
N TYR A 115 -15.48 0.71 12.29
CA TYR A 115 -15.21 1.19 10.94
C TYR A 115 -13.97 0.50 10.35
N ASN A 116 -14.03 0.19 9.06
CA ASN A 116 -12.97 -0.49 8.33
C ASN A 116 -12.57 0.37 7.12
N SER A 117 -11.46 1.09 7.24
CA SER A 117 -10.90 1.93 6.17
C SER A 117 -10.39 1.12 4.98
N ASN A 118 -10.12 -0.19 5.14
CA ASN A 118 -9.68 -1.06 4.05
C ASN A 118 -10.82 -1.54 3.13
N LEU A 119 -12.03 -1.01 3.30
CA LEU A 119 -13.14 -1.23 2.38
C LEU A 119 -13.19 -0.15 1.28
N PRO A 120 -13.79 -0.45 0.12
CA PRO A 120 -14.12 0.55 -0.88
C PRO A 120 -14.96 1.69 -0.29
N PRO A 121 -14.96 2.88 -0.92
CA PRO A 121 -15.83 3.97 -0.48
C PRO A 121 -17.28 3.49 -0.34
N PRO A 122 -18.00 3.88 0.73
CA PRO A 122 -19.36 3.40 0.97
C PRO A 122 -20.36 3.89 -0.07
N GLU A 123 -20.06 5.02 -0.73
CA GLU A 123 -20.86 5.62 -1.79
C GLU A 123 -20.11 5.61 -3.13
N PRO A 124 -20.83 5.57 -4.28
CA PRO A 124 -20.20 5.68 -5.58
C PRO A 124 -19.38 6.96 -5.74
N ILE A 125 -18.30 6.88 -6.50
CA ILE A 125 -17.47 8.05 -6.80
C ILE A 125 -18.32 9.13 -7.49
N PRO A 126 -18.45 10.33 -6.90
CA PRO A 126 -19.26 11.39 -7.47
C PRO A 126 -18.71 11.86 -8.82
N SER A 127 -19.58 12.24 -9.76
CA SER A 127 -19.14 12.69 -11.09
C SER A 127 -18.27 13.95 -11.07
N TYR A 128 -18.37 14.78 -10.02
CA TYR A 128 -17.50 15.95 -9.88
C TYR A 128 -16.04 15.53 -9.69
N PHE A 129 -15.76 14.40 -9.04
CA PHE A 129 -14.40 13.89 -8.88
C PHE A 129 -13.74 13.77 -10.26
N TYR A 130 -14.34 13.05 -11.20
CA TYR A 130 -13.77 12.86 -12.54
C TYR A 130 -13.68 14.16 -13.35
N THR A 131 -14.45 15.20 -12.99
CA THR A 131 -14.33 16.52 -13.62
C THR A 131 -13.07 17.24 -13.14
N TYR A 132 -12.77 17.15 -11.84
CA TYR A 132 -11.76 17.98 -11.19
C TYR A 132 -10.49 17.24 -10.76
N ALA A 133 -10.44 15.90 -10.78
CA ALA A 133 -9.38 15.07 -10.18
C ALA A 133 -7.95 15.47 -10.55
N GLY A 134 -7.74 16.03 -11.73
CA GLY A 134 -6.42 16.49 -12.16
C GLY A 134 -5.94 17.80 -11.53
N GLY A 135 -6.77 18.53 -10.79
CA GLY A 135 -6.37 19.74 -10.05
C GLY A 135 -5.76 20.86 -10.90
N GLY A 136 -5.88 20.79 -12.23
CA GLY A 136 -5.15 21.64 -13.18
C GLY A 136 -3.69 21.25 -13.43
N ALA A 137 -3.13 20.32 -12.65
CA ALA A 137 -1.78 19.79 -12.83
C ALA A 137 -1.71 18.61 -13.80
N LEU A 138 -2.77 17.79 -13.83
CA LEU A 138 -2.93 16.61 -14.66
C LEU A 138 -4.23 16.65 -15.47
N PRO A 139 -4.31 15.95 -16.60
CA PRO A 139 -5.53 15.81 -17.36
C PRO A 139 -6.52 14.85 -16.68
N SER A 140 -7.80 15.22 -16.62
CA SER A 140 -8.84 14.39 -15.98
C SER A 140 -8.92 12.92 -16.47
N PRO A 141 -8.66 12.59 -17.75
CA PRO A 141 -8.60 11.20 -18.21
C PRO A 141 -7.64 10.28 -17.45
N ASP A 142 -6.58 10.79 -16.82
CA ASP A 142 -5.64 9.97 -16.05
C ASP A 142 -6.33 9.31 -14.83
N PHE A 143 -7.39 9.95 -14.33
CA PHE A 143 -8.16 9.50 -13.18
C PHE A 143 -9.44 8.74 -13.56
N ALA A 144 -9.67 8.49 -14.86
CA ALA A 144 -10.90 7.84 -15.34
C ALA A 144 -11.08 6.41 -14.82
N ARG A 145 -10.00 5.78 -14.32
CA ARG A 145 -10.01 4.44 -13.75
C ARG A 145 -9.97 4.43 -12.22
N VAL A 146 -9.95 5.59 -11.56
CA VAL A 146 -9.95 5.68 -10.09
C VAL A 146 -11.36 5.40 -9.57
N ASP A 147 -11.48 4.39 -8.74
CA ASP A 147 -12.74 3.96 -8.11
C ASP A 147 -12.56 3.38 -6.71
N GLY A 148 -11.34 2.98 -6.32
CA GLY A 148 -11.08 2.39 -5.00
C GLY A 148 -11.83 1.09 -4.76
N ALA A 149 -12.16 0.33 -5.82
CA ALA A 149 -13.13 -0.77 -5.73
C ALA A 149 -12.60 -2.05 -5.06
N TYR A 150 -11.27 -2.21 -4.93
CA TYR A 150 -10.67 -3.35 -4.24
C TYR A 150 -10.65 -3.15 -2.72
N GLY A 151 -11.20 -4.10 -1.95
CA GLY A 151 -11.05 -4.20 -0.50
C GLY A 151 -10.23 -5.43 -0.11
N GLY A 152 -9.44 -5.32 0.97
CA GLY A 152 -8.53 -6.40 1.38
C GLY A 152 -7.74 -6.04 2.62
N THR A 153 -6.54 -6.61 2.76
CA THR A 153 -5.58 -6.12 3.75
C THR A 153 -4.89 -4.86 3.24
N THR A 154 -4.31 -4.07 4.13
CA THR A 154 -3.58 -2.84 3.77
C THR A 154 -2.49 -3.12 2.72
N ASP A 155 -1.72 -4.20 2.89
CA ASP A 155 -0.67 -4.57 1.92
C ASP A 155 -1.25 -5.07 0.60
N ASP A 156 -2.33 -5.87 0.64
CA ASP A 156 -2.98 -6.33 -0.59
C ASP A 156 -3.58 -5.15 -1.38
N ILE A 157 -4.09 -4.12 -0.71
CA ILE A 157 -4.52 -2.85 -1.33
C ILE A 157 -3.34 -2.20 -2.05
N PHE A 158 -2.20 -2.03 -1.39
CA PHE A 158 -0.99 -1.47 -2.02
C PHE A 158 -0.59 -2.25 -3.27
N ARG A 159 -0.60 -3.58 -3.20
CA ARG A 159 -0.22 -4.46 -4.30
C ARG A 159 -1.19 -4.36 -5.48
N VAL A 160 -2.49 -4.29 -5.24
CA VAL A 160 -3.48 -4.14 -6.32
C VAL A 160 -3.28 -2.82 -7.05
N TYR A 161 -3.12 -1.72 -6.34
CA TYR A 161 -2.98 -0.40 -6.96
C TYR A 161 -1.58 -0.15 -7.53
N ALA A 162 -0.54 -0.75 -6.96
CA ALA A 162 0.78 -0.83 -7.58
C ALA A 162 0.70 -1.50 -8.97
N CYS A 163 0.06 -2.67 -9.04
CA CYS A 163 -0.19 -3.37 -10.30
C CYS A 163 -1.07 -2.56 -11.28
N LYS A 164 -2.18 -1.98 -10.80
CA LYS A 164 -3.14 -1.22 -11.62
C LYS A 164 -2.50 -0.02 -12.31
N TRP A 165 -1.58 0.65 -11.61
CA TRP A 165 -0.93 1.88 -12.07
C TRP A 165 0.52 1.68 -12.53
N GLY A 166 1.03 0.44 -12.48
CA GLY A 166 2.39 0.13 -12.90
C GLY A 166 3.44 0.85 -12.05
N ILE A 167 3.18 0.94 -10.74
CA ILE A 167 4.07 1.53 -9.75
C ILE A 167 4.75 0.39 -8.99
N ASP A 168 5.99 0.61 -8.58
CA ASP A 168 6.68 -0.34 -7.72
C ASP A 168 5.95 -0.49 -6.38
N GLU A 169 5.54 -1.71 -6.03
CA GLU A 169 4.80 -1.93 -4.78
C GLU A 169 5.61 -1.57 -3.53
N ASN A 170 6.95 -1.65 -3.57
CA ASN A 170 7.78 -1.21 -2.46
C ASN A 170 7.83 0.31 -2.37
N TYR A 171 7.63 1.04 -3.47
CA TYR A 171 7.50 2.50 -3.43
C TYR A 171 6.18 2.88 -2.76
N VAL A 172 5.12 2.11 -3.02
CA VAL A 172 3.83 2.30 -2.33
C VAL A 172 3.99 2.12 -0.82
N ARG A 173 4.62 1.01 -0.41
CA ARG A 173 4.88 0.68 0.99
C ARG A 173 5.76 1.71 1.69
N ALA A 174 6.85 2.13 1.05
CA ALA A 174 7.79 3.10 1.60
C ALA A 174 7.12 4.48 1.75
N GLN A 175 6.38 4.92 0.73
CA GLN A 175 5.64 6.19 0.83
C GLN A 175 4.61 6.13 1.96
N ALA A 176 3.80 5.07 2.05
CA ALA A 176 2.84 4.92 3.14
C ALA A 176 3.51 4.86 4.53
N LEU A 177 4.73 4.30 4.62
CA LEU A 177 5.50 4.24 5.86
C LEU A 177 5.97 5.64 6.29
N VAL A 178 6.55 6.41 5.36
CA VAL A 178 7.00 7.79 5.61
C VAL A 178 5.83 8.69 6.00
N GLU A 179 4.71 8.58 5.28
CA GLU A 179 3.60 9.52 5.36
C GLU A 179 2.69 9.27 6.57
N SER A 180 2.53 8.01 7.01
CA SER A 180 1.57 7.69 8.08
C SER A 180 1.92 6.48 8.93
N HIS A 181 3.08 5.84 8.72
CA HIS A 181 3.37 4.52 9.31
C HIS A 181 2.26 3.47 9.04
N TRP A 182 1.58 3.59 7.89
CA TRP A 182 0.45 2.77 7.47
C TRP A 182 -0.83 2.97 8.29
N HIS A 183 -0.99 4.15 8.90
CA HIS A 183 -2.21 4.53 9.61
C HIS A 183 -3.16 5.35 8.74
N GLN A 184 -4.40 4.85 8.58
CA GLN A 184 -5.53 5.63 8.06
C GLN A 184 -6.74 5.53 8.99
N ASP A 185 -6.55 5.07 10.23
CA ASP A 185 -7.62 5.05 11.21
C ASP A 185 -7.86 6.44 11.83
N CYS A 186 -9.09 6.94 11.74
CA CYS A 186 -9.54 8.02 12.60
C CYS A 186 -10.90 7.70 13.21
N ALA A 187 -10.86 7.13 14.42
CA ALA A 187 -12.03 6.88 15.23
C ALA A 187 -12.92 8.13 15.42
N ALA A 188 -12.34 9.34 15.51
CA ALA A 188 -13.12 10.57 15.67
C ALA A 188 -14.06 10.88 14.50
N ALA A 189 -13.68 10.53 13.26
CA ALA A 189 -14.55 10.66 12.09
C ALA A 189 -15.77 9.73 12.16
N HIS A 190 -15.65 8.63 12.89
CA HIS A 190 -16.64 7.54 12.94
C HIS A 190 -17.32 7.42 14.31
N GLY A 191 -17.34 8.49 15.11
CA GLY A 191 -18.06 8.56 16.38
C GLY A 191 -17.30 7.99 17.59
N GLY A 192 -16.03 7.65 17.43
CA GLY A 192 -15.07 7.35 18.48
C GLY A 192 -14.29 8.57 18.95
N SER A 193 -13.12 8.35 19.56
CA SER A 193 -12.24 9.41 20.07
C SER A 193 -10.81 9.25 19.58
N GLY A 194 -10.24 10.31 19.02
CA GLY A 194 -8.86 10.36 18.53
C GLY A 194 -8.73 10.11 17.02
N CYS A 195 -7.73 10.74 16.42
CA CYS A 195 -7.12 10.29 15.18
C CYS A 195 -5.65 10.02 15.49
N ASN A 196 -5.12 8.87 15.11
CA ASN A 196 -3.72 8.52 15.34
C ASN A 196 -2.91 8.66 14.05
N GLU A 197 -3.00 9.79 13.33
CA GLU A 197 -2.17 10.14 12.14
C GLU A 197 -2.89 10.13 10.77
N GLY A 198 -4.22 10.16 10.72
CA GLY A 198 -4.95 10.25 9.45
C GLY A 198 -4.69 11.51 8.61
N GLY A 199 -4.16 12.61 9.18
CA GLY A 199 -3.88 13.84 8.45
C GLY A 199 -3.18 14.95 9.25
N ASP A 200 -2.45 15.82 8.56
CA ASP A 200 -1.77 16.98 9.15
C ASP A 200 -2.77 18.12 9.45
N TYR A 201 -2.99 18.41 10.73
CA TYR A 201 -3.77 19.55 11.20
C TYR A 201 -2.99 20.84 11.02
N ASN A 202 -3.19 21.62 9.96
CA ASN A 202 -2.42 22.85 9.79
C ASN A 202 -3.11 24.01 9.08
N HIS A 203 -4.44 24.05 8.93
CA HIS A 203 -5.06 25.22 8.30
C HIS A 203 -6.29 25.80 9.02
N PRO A 204 -6.11 26.73 9.99
CA PRO A 204 -7.23 27.44 10.63
C PRO A 204 -7.93 28.48 9.72
N GLY A 205 -7.59 28.58 8.42
CA GLY A 205 -8.15 29.56 7.48
C GLY A 205 -8.61 29.02 6.12
N GLY A 206 -8.55 27.71 5.88
CA GLY A 206 -8.51 27.10 4.54
C GLY A 206 -9.83 27.00 3.76
N CYS A 207 -10.92 27.61 4.24
CA CYS A 207 -12.22 27.50 3.57
C CYS A 207 -12.59 28.70 2.67
N THR A 208 -11.78 29.76 2.61
CA THR A 208 -12.15 30.97 1.83
C THR A 208 -11.68 30.95 0.37
N GLU A 209 -10.88 29.97 -0.05
CA GLU A 209 -10.12 30.04 -1.31
C GLU A 209 -10.36 28.91 -2.32
N THR A 210 -11.36 28.04 -2.13
CA THR A 210 -11.66 27.06 -3.18
C THR A 210 -12.45 27.71 -4.33
N PRO A 211 -12.13 27.37 -5.59
CA PRO A 211 -12.97 27.75 -6.73
C PRO A 211 -14.39 27.27 -6.45
N ASP A 212 -15.32 28.21 -6.28
CA ASP A 212 -16.76 28.01 -6.08
C ASP A 212 -17.25 27.68 -4.66
N GLY A 213 -16.41 27.62 -3.63
CA GLY A 213 -16.85 27.38 -2.23
C GLY A 213 -17.48 26.00 -1.98
N LEU A 214 -17.41 25.10 -2.97
CA LEU A 214 -17.96 23.74 -2.93
C LEU A 214 -17.30 22.88 -1.86
N PHE A 215 -16.00 23.07 -1.61
CA PHE A 215 -15.27 22.32 -0.59
C PHE A 215 -15.82 22.57 0.83
N CYS A 216 -16.24 23.80 1.12
CA CYS A 216 -16.80 24.15 2.42
C CYS A 216 -18.26 23.73 2.58
N ALA A 217 -18.92 23.43 1.45
CA ALA A 217 -20.27 22.87 1.41
C ALA A 217 -20.28 21.33 1.45
N LEU A 218 -19.13 20.67 1.21
CA LEU A 218 -18.98 19.23 1.46
C LEU A 218 -18.90 19.04 2.99
N GLU A 219 -20.06 18.73 3.58
CA GLU A 219 -20.32 18.64 5.04
C GLU A 219 -19.40 17.69 5.83
N GLY A 220 -18.45 17.00 5.19
CA GLY A 220 -17.55 16.05 5.85
C GLY A 220 -16.23 16.63 6.36
N PHE A 221 -15.83 17.86 6.00
CA PHE A 221 -14.65 18.52 6.60
C PHE A 221 -14.98 19.20 7.96
N GLY A 222 -15.95 18.63 8.69
CA GLY A 222 -16.52 19.16 9.92
C GLY A 222 -17.42 20.41 9.75
N GLY A 223 -17.76 20.77 8.51
CA GLY A 223 -18.57 21.95 8.21
C GLY A 223 -17.88 23.28 8.56
N ILE A 224 -18.53 24.39 8.22
CA ILE A 224 -18.03 25.77 8.43
C ILE A 224 -17.75 26.08 9.92
N GLU A 225 -18.21 25.23 10.85
CA GLU A 225 -18.05 25.39 12.30
C GLU A 225 -17.01 24.46 12.94
N ALA A 226 -16.39 23.51 12.23
CA ALA A 226 -15.35 22.67 12.83
C ALA A 226 -13.96 23.32 12.80
N PRO A 227 -13.24 23.39 13.94
CA PRO A 227 -11.90 23.96 14.04
C PRO A 227 -10.76 23.10 13.43
N ASN A 228 -11.09 22.10 12.62
CA ASN A 228 -10.22 20.95 12.32
C ASN A 228 -10.11 20.69 10.81
N GLN A 229 -9.39 21.54 10.07
CA GLN A 229 -9.13 21.32 8.65
C GLN A 229 -7.78 20.64 8.44
N TYR A 230 -7.78 19.53 7.71
CA TYR A 230 -6.59 18.78 7.32
C TYR A 230 -5.94 19.37 6.07
N ALA A 231 -4.62 19.58 6.10
CA ALA A 231 -3.84 19.93 4.91
C ALA A 231 -3.65 18.72 3.98
N SER A 232 -3.48 17.56 4.60
CA SER A 232 -3.38 16.26 3.96
C SER A 232 -4.16 15.22 4.76
N TRP A 233 -4.59 14.15 4.09
CA TRP A 233 -5.23 13.00 4.73
C TRP A 233 -4.82 11.69 4.06
N SER A 234 -5.15 10.57 4.70
CA SER A 234 -5.02 9.18 4.25
C SER A 234 -3.64 8.56 4.48
N ILE A 235 -3.54 7.26 4.22
CA ILE A 235 -2.34 6.44 4.45
C ILE A 235 -1.10 6.94 3.68
N VAL A 236 -1.31 7.73 2.63
CA VAL A 236 -0.26 8.34 1.80
C VAL A 236 -0.31 9.87 1.83
N GLN A 237 -0.99 10.48 2.81
CA GLN A 237 -1.05 11.95 3.04
C GLN A 237 -1.30 12.78 1.76
N ASN A 238 -2.24 12.32 0.93
CA ASN A 238 -2.81 13.08 -0.18
C ASN A 238 -3.23 14.48 0.28
N LYS A 239 -2.93 15.52 -0.52
CA LYS A 239 -3.05 16.92 -0.12
C LYS A 239 -4.47 17.41 -0.34
N VAL A 240 -5.40 16.98 0.51
CA VAL A 240 -6.85 17.27 0.39
C VAL A 240 -7.18 18.75 0.23
N TYR A 241 -6.34 19.66 0.72
CA TYR A 241 -6.49 21.09 0.46
C TYR A 241 -6.50 21.43 -1.05
N TYR A 242 -5.59 20.84 -1.82
CA TYR A 242 -5.54 20.99 -3.28
C TYR A 242 -6.43 19.97 -4.00
N GLU A 243 -6.63 18.81 -3.37
CA GLU A 243 -7.32 17.64 -3.90
C GLU A 243 -8.72 17.47 -3.30
N TRP A 244 -9.40 18.58 -3.05
CA TRP A 244 -10.68 18.63 -2.35
C TRP A 244 -11.76 17.71 -2.95
N MET A 245 -11.69 17.46 -4.26
CA MET A 245 -12.62 16.63 -5.01
C MET A 245 -12.55 15.14 -4.62
N THR A 246 -11.56 14.74 -3.85
CA THR A 246 -11.39 13.38 -3.32
C THR A 246 -12.23 13.11 -2.08
N TRP A 247 -12.80 14.15 -1.47
CA TRP A 247 -13.65 14.03 -0.28
C TRP A 247 -15.09 13.65 -0.67
N PRO A 248 -15.78 12.79 0.11
CA PRO A 248 -15.35 12.11 1.35
C PRO A 248 -14.64 10.77 1.13
N MET A 249 -14.47 10.31 -0.12
CA MET A 249 -13.97 8.96 -0.39
C MET A 249 -12.59 8.71 0.22
N MET A 250 -11.70 9.70 0.17
CA MET A 250 -10.36 9.63 0.73
C MET A 250 -10.33 9.56 2.27
N GLU A 251 -11.31 10.15 2.94
CA GLU A 251 -11.48 10.00 4.39
C GLU A 251 -11.74 8.53 4.73
N GLN A 252 -12.67 7.96 3.98
CA GLN A 252 -13.39 6.75 4.33
C GLN A 252 -12.70 5.48 3.83
N SER A 253 -11.79 5.60 2.87
CA SER A 253 -11.32 4.45 2.12
C SER A 253 -9.84 4.54 1.79
N THR A 254 -9.07 3.67 2.43
CA THR A 254 -7.67 3.36 2.09
C THR A 254 -7.53 2.99 0.61
N PRO A 255 -8.36 2.08 0.05
CA PRO A 255 -8.17 1.72 -1.35
C PRO A 255 -8.41 2.90 -2.30
N PHE A 256 -9.39 3.77 -2.04
CA PHE A 256 -9.56 4.97 -2.86
C PHE A 256 -8.37 5.93 -2.76
N ALA A 257 -7.88 6.19 -1.54
CA ALA A 257 -6.74 7.08 -1.32
C ALA A 257 -5.47 6.61 -2.05
N VAL A 258 -5.20 5.31 -2.01
CA VAL A 258 -4.07 4.68 -2.70
C VAL A 258 -4.29 4.70 -4.21
N ASP A 259 -5.49 4.34 -4.69
CA ASP A 259 -5.84 4.34 -6.11
C ASP A 259 -5.67 5.72 -6.75
N PHE A 260 -6.18 6.76 -6.09
CA PHE A 260 -6.03 8.15 -6.51
C PHE A 260 -4.56 8.59 -6.56
N ARG A 261 -3.81 8.35 -5.49
CA ARG A 261 -2.40 8.76 -5.39
C ARG A 261 -1.55 8.16 -6.50
N TYR A 262 -1.75 6.89 -6.81
CA TYR A 262 -0.94 6.21 -7.83
C TYR A 262 -1.45 6.44 -9.25
N ALA A 263 -2.70 6.86 -9.45
CA ALA A 263 -3.12 7.48 -10.71
C ALA A 263 -2.37 8.79 -10.95
N GLU A 264 -2.26 9.65 -9.93
CA GLU A 264 -1.52 10.91 -10.00
C GLU A 264 -0.03 10.68 -10.30
N MET A 265 0.60 9.79 -9.53
CA MET A 265 2.00 9.40 -9.76
C MET A 265 2.18 8.84 -11.17
N ARG A 266 1.21 8.07 -11.68
CA ARG A 266 1.30 7.53 -13.03
C ARG A 266 1.20 8.60 -14.12
N GLY A 267 0.34 9.60 -13.95
CA GLY A 267 0.31 10.78 -14.83
C GLY A 267 1.65 11.51 -14.83
N CYS A 268 2.29 11.67 -13.66
CA CYS A 268 3.63 12.21 -13.57
C CYS A 268 4.67 11.35 -14.32
N VAL A 269 4.67 10.03 -14.16
CA VAL A 269 5.59 9.14 -14.91
C VAL A 269 5.35 9.19 -16.41
N ASN A 270 4.10 9.38 -16.86
CA ASN A 270 3.78 9.45 -18.28
C ASN A 270 4.22 10.76 -18.97
N GLY A 271 4.49 11.83 -18.20
CA GLY A 271 4.86 13.14 -18.74
C GLY A 271 3.76 14.21 -18.61
N ASP A 272 2.63 13.88 -17.99
CA ASP A 272 1.42 14.69 -18.07
C ASP A 272 1.44 15.94 -17.16
N GLN A 273 2.39 16.01 -16.22
CA GLN A 273 2.58 17.17 -15.33
C GLN A 273 3.46 18.29 -15.94
N TYR A 274 3.89 18.17 -17.20
CA TYR A 274 4.77 19.16 -17.81
C TYR A 274 4.24 20.59 -17.73
N GLY A 275 2.95 20.78 -18.04
CA GLY A 275 2.32 22.10 -18.01
C GLY A 275 2.34 22.74 -16.63
N TYR A 276 2.14 21.92 -15.59
CA TYR A 276 2.24 22.35 -14.19
C TYR A 276 3.65 22.82 -13.86
N TYR A 277 4.67 21.99 -14.07
CA TYR A 277 6.05 22.37 -13.79
C TYR A 277 6.48 23.59 -14.59
N HIS A 278 6.07 23.68 -15.87
CA HIS A 278 6.42 24.82 -16.71
C HIS A 278 5.80 26.14 -16.20
N SER A 279 4.66 26.07 -15.52
CA SER A 279 4.04 27.24 -14.89
C SER A 279 4.77 27.69 -13.62
N GLN A 280 5.43 26.78 -12.91
CA GLN A 280 6.20 27.05 -11.69
C GLN A 280 7.63 27.48 -12.01
N ASP A 281 8.36 26.64 -12.76
CA ASP A 281 9.72 26.89 -13.25
C ASP A 281 9.96 26.18 -14.60
N PRO A 282 10.21 26.93 -15.70
CA PRO A 282 10.57 26.35 -16.99
C PRO A 282 11.83 25.47 -16.97
N GLY A 283 12.76 25.71 -16.03
CA GLY A 283 13.97 24.90 -15.84
C GLY A 283 13.62 23.48 -15.39
N SER A 284 12.95 23.36 -14.25
CA SER A 284 12.38 22.12 -13.72
C SER A 284 11.54 21.38 -14.76
N ALA A 285 10.69 22.07 -15.52
CA ALA A 285 9.86 21.44 -16.55
C ALA A 285 10.67 20.82 -17.68
N THR A 286 11.78 21.45 -18.07
CA THR A 286 12.69 20.95 -19.09
C THR A 286 13.41 19.69 -18.60
N ASP A 287 13.90 19.71 -17.36
CA ASP A 287 14.56 18.58 -16.75
C ASP A 287 13.62 17.38 -16.57
N TYR A 288 12.41 17.61 -16.06
CA TYR A 288 11.34 16.63 -16.00
C TYR A 288 11.09 15.94 -17.34
N MET A 289 10.92 16.70 -18.43
CA MET A 289 10.68 16.11 -19.75
C MET A 289 11.89 15.37 -20.30
N ASN A 290 13.10 15.79 -19.95
CA ASN A 290 14.30 15.02 -20.27
C ASN A 290 14.30 13.67 -19.53
N ALA A 291 13.91 13.64 -18.24
CA ALA A 291 13.78 12.41 -17.46
C ALA A 291 12.72 11.47 -18.06
N VAL A 292 11.53 12.00 -18.41
CA VAL A 292 10.46 11.23 -19.09
C VAL A 292 10.96 10.63 -20.41
N THR A 293 11.67 11.44 -21.21
CA THR A 293 12.21 11.00 -22.50
C THR A 293 13.29 9.93 -22.32
N ALA A 294 14.21 10.12 -21.36
CA ALA A 294 15.28 9.18 -21.08
C ALA A 294 14.74 7.83 -20.57
N ALA A 295 13.78 7.86 -19.64
CA ALA A 295 13.13 6.66 -19.12
C ALA A 295 12.34 5.90 -20.19
N ARG A 296 11.75 6.60 -21.16
CA ARG A 296 11.06 5.98 -22.30
C ARG A 296 12.02 5.31 -23.30
N ILE A 297 13.23 5.85 -23.48
CA ILE A 297 14.21 5.35 -24.45
C ILE A 297 15.02 4.20 -23.86
N ASP A 298 15.54 4.39 -22.64
CA ASP A 298 16.36 3.41 -21.94
C ASP A 298 16.10 3.52 -20.43
N PRO A 299 15.07 2.85 -19.90
CA PRO A 299 14.69 2.94 -18.49
C PRO A 299 15.80 2.47 -17.54
N SER A 300 16.66 1.56 -18.01
CA SER A 300 17.81 1.01 -17.26
C SER A 300 19.10 1.80 -17.40
N GLY A 301 19.13 2.80 -18.29
CA GLY A 301 20.29 3.64 -18.55
C GLY A 301 20.63 4.53 -17.36
N THR A 302 21.87 5.03 -17.32
CA THR A 302 22.31 5.95 -16.26
C THR A 302 21.61 7.30 -16.39
N SER A 303 20.99 7.76 -15.30
CA SER A 303 20.36 9.08 -15.23
C SER A 303 21.35 10.22 -15.07
N SER A 304 20.83 11.45 -14.99
CA SER A 304 21.61 12.65 -14.63
C SER A 304 22.16 12.59 -13.20
N LEU A 305 21.53 11.81 -12.32
CA LEU A 305 22.00 11.57 -10.95
C LEU A 305 22.74 10.24 -10.84
N SER A 306 23.97 10.31 -10.34
CA SER A 306 24.86 9.16 -10.22
C SER A 306 24.26 8.09 -9.30
N GLY A 307 24.17 6.85 -9.80
CA GLY A 307 23.68 5.71 -9.04
C GLY A 307 22.21 5.38 -9.27
N TRP A 308 21.48 6.21 -10.01
CA TRP A 308 20.08 5.94 -10.38
C TRP A 308 19.94 5.63 -11.87
N THR A 309 19.03 4.71 -12.19
CA THR A 309 18.58 4.52 -13.57
C THR A 309 17.68 5.68 -14.01
N ASN A 310 17.47 5.83 -15.32
CA ASN A 310 16.55 6.83 -15.86
C ASN A 310 15.13 6.70 -15.29
N LEU A 311 14.64 5.46 -15.13
CA LEU A 311 13.32 5.22 -14.55
C LEU A 311 13.27 5.56 -13.05
N GLN A 312 14.33 5.25 -12.30
CA GLN A 312 14.42 5.62 -10.87
C GLN A 312 14.43 7.14 -10.68
N TYR A 313 15.23 7.86 -11.48
CA TYR A 313 15.26 9.31 -11.43
C TYR A 313 13.90 9.93 -11.69
N LEU A 314 13.19 9.43 -12.71
CA LEU A 314 11.83 9.87 -13.00
C LEU A 314 10.87 9.57 -11.84
N ALA A 315 10.89 8.35 -11.33
CA ALA A 315 10.01 7.90 -10.27
C ALA A 315 10.22 8.68 -8.96
N TYR A 316 11.48 8.89 -8.58
CA TYR A 316 11.83 9.62 -7.36
C TYR A 316 11.46 11.10 -7.45
N GLY A 317 11.60 11.74 -8.62
CA GLY A 317 11.08 13.09 -8.83
C GLY A 317 9.56 13.16 -8.65
N CYS A 318 8.81 12.18 -9.16
CA CYS A 318 7.35 12.10 -8.95
C CYS A 318 6.93 11.81 -7.49
N ILE A 319 7.79 11.14 -6.70
CA ILE A 319 7.61 10.95 -5.26
C ILE A 319 7.90 12.25 -4.51
N GLU A 320 8.97 12.95 -4.87
CA GLU A 320 9.35 14.22 -4.26
C GLU A 320 8.28 15.30 -4.49
N THR A 321 7.76 15.39 -5.71
CA THR A 321 6.70 16.36 -6.05
C THR A 321 5.45 16.20 -5.20
N HIS A 322 5.14 15.00 -4.69
CA HIS A 322 4.03 14.86 -3.75
C HIS A 322 4.26 15.60 -2.43
N SER A 323 5.51 15.69 -1.99
CA SER A 323 5.88 16.38 -0.76
C SER A 323 5.96 17.89 -0.96
N SER A 324 6.67 18.35 -2.00
CA SER A 324 6.96 19.79 -2.21
C SER A 324 6.05 20.50 -3.20
N GLY A 325 5.39 19.75 -4.10
CA GLY A 325 4.74 20.31 -5.28
C GLY A 325 5.72 20.74 -6.39
N SER A 326 7.01 20.46 -6.27
CA SER A 326 8.05 20.86 -7.23
C SER A 326 8.88 19.66 -7.72
N TRP A 327 9.58 19.84 -8.84
CA TRP A 327 10.52 18.86 -9.38
C TRP A 327 11.95 19.14 -8.90
N PHE A 328 12.51 18.26 -8.06
CA PHE A 328 13.87 18.35 -7.50
C PHE A 328 14.28 19.76 -7.05
N ASP A 329 13.52 20.36 -6.13
CA ASP A 329 13.76 21.75 -5.69
C ASP A 329 14.78 21.86 -4.54
N GLY A 330 15.24 20.73 -4.01
CA GLY A 330 16.20 20.66 -2.91
C GLY A 330 15.64 21.10 -1.55
N VAL A 331 14.34 21.41 -1.47
CA VAL A 331 13.66 21.83 -0.23
C VAL A 331 13.25 20.62 0.60
N VAL A 332 13.00 19.48 -0.05
CA VAL A 332 12.49 18.25 0.56
C VAL A 332 13.47 17.06 0.46
N ASP A 333 14.77 17.34 0.35
CA ASP A 333 15.82 16.31 0.34
C ASP A 333 15.67 15.32 1.52
N SER A 334 15.23 15.79 2.69
CA SER A 334 14.98 14.93 3.85
C SER A 334 13.82 13.93 3.67
N TYR A 335 12.78 14.30 2.93
CA TYR A 335 11.66 13.40 2.65
C TYR A 335 12.09 12.28 1.70
N LEU A 336 12.80 12.65 0.62
CA LEU A 336 13.32 11.66 -0.32
C LEU A 336 14.38 10.77 0.33
N ASP A 337 15.26 11.32 1.16
CA ASP A 337 16.23 10.55 1.95
C ASP A 337 15.54 9.56 2.88
N GLN A 338 14.47 9.97 3.57
CA GLN A 338 13.69 9.08 4.42
C GLN A 338 13.01 7.97 3.61
N PHE A 339 12.37 8.32 2.49
CA PHE A 339 11.76 7.36 1.57
C PHE A 339 12.78 6.32 1.09
N LEU A 340 13.97 6.75 0.64
CA LEU A 340 15.03 5.85 0.19
C LEU A 340 15.62 5.01 1.36
N GLY A 341 15.69 5.59 2.55
CA GLY A 341 16.06 4.89 3.78
C GLY A 341 15.09 3.75 4.11
N ASP A 342 13.79 4.04 4.08
CA ASP A 342 12.73 3.07 4.35
C ASP A 342 12.66 2.00 3.26
N LEU A 343 12.74 2.41 1.99
CA LEU A 343 12.78 1.51 0.84
C LEU A 343 13.92 0.48 0.94
N SER A 344 15.10 0.91 1.42
CA SER A 344 16.29 0.06 1.51
C SER A 344 16.40 -0.78 2.79
N SER A 345 15.67 -0.42 3.86
CA SER A 345 15.85 -1.01 5.20
C SER A 345 14.68 -1.87 5.68
N ALA A 346 13.47 -1.63 5.18
CA ALA A 346 12.29 -2.35 5.63
C ALA A 346 12.20 -3.75 5.00
N PRO A 347 11.77 -4.78 5.76
CA PRO A 347 11.66 -6.14 5.25
C PRO A 347 10.34 -6.33 4.49
N TRP A 348 10.28 -5.87 3.25
CA TRP A 348 9.07 -6.01 2.44
C TRP A 348 8.78 -7.48 2.08
N PRO A 349 7.50 -7.91 2.04
CA PRO A 349 7.12 -9.20 1.50
C PRO A 349 7.67 -9.36 0.06
N GLY A 350 8.54 -10.35 -0.17
CA GLY A 350 9.25 -10.51 -1.46
C GLY A 350 10.73 -10.07 -1.46
N GLY A 351 11.18 -9.41 -0.38
CA GLY A 351 12.54 -8.89 -0.21
C GLY A 351 12.75 -7.51 -0.87
N ASN A 352 13.85 -6.85 -0.52
CA ASN A 352 14.30 -5.63 -1.21
C ASN A 352 14.84 -6.08 -2.58
N GLN A 353 14.04 -5.94 -3.63
CA GLN A 353 14.44 -6.28 -5.00
C GLN A 353 14.81 -5.03 -5.78
#